data_AF-A0A4P5Y9G6-F1
#
_entry.id   AF-A0A4P5Y9G6-F1
#
_cell.length_a   1.000
_cell.length_b   1.000
_cell.length_c   1.000
_cell.angle_alpha   90.00
_cell.angle_beta   90.00
_cell.angle_gamma   90.00
#
_symmetry.space_group_name_H-M   'P 1'
#
loop_
_entity.id
_entity.type
_entity.pdbx_description
1 polymer ?
#
loop_
_entity_poly.entity_id
_entity_poly.type
_entity_poly.pdbx_seq_one_letter_code
_entity_poly.pdbx_strand_id
1 'polypeptide(L)'
;MADSKLKTPDADADDSSRDLLVVTARIQIPHDEFAFQFARSSGPGGQNVNKVNSKATLRWRPLESPSLPDDVRQRFAVRFASKLLTDGSLLISCEKSRSQLLNRIGCLEQLAGWLKEVAVAPKKRRPTKPTRGSKTRRLNDKRRHSDTKRMRGSPSDD
;
A
#
# COMPACT_ATOMS: atom_id res chain seq x y z
N MET A 1 -38.01 52.94 14.39
CA MET A 1 -37.52 52.67 13.01
C MET A 1 -36.02 52.40 13.14
N ALA A 2 -35.55 51.26 13.66
CA ALA A 2 -35.76 49.86 13.26
C ALA A 2 -35.35 49.60 11.81
N ASP A 3 -34.05 49.47 11.57
CA ASP A 3 -33.52 48.66 10.46
C ASP A 3 -32.27 47.91 10.95
N SER A 4 -32.56 46.79 11.62
CA SER A 4 -31.65 45.69 11.85
C SER A 4 -31.46 44.98 10.51
N LYS A 5 -30.27 45.11 9.88
CA LYS A 5 -29.89 44.19 8.82
C LYS A 5 -28.98 43.12 9.39
N LEU A 6 -29.60 41.95 9.47
CA LEU A 6 -29.09 40.69 9.92
C LEU A 6 -27.71 40.37 9.32
N LYS A 7 -26.86 39.88 10.21
CA LYS A 7 -25.87 38.83 10.02
C LYS A 7 -26.34 37.80 8.97
N THR A 8 -25.79 37.84 7.76
CA THR A 8 -25.79 36.68 6.87
C THR A 8 -24.69 35.73 7.37
N PRO A 9 -25.00 34.47 7.73
CA PRO A 9 -23.97 33.46 7.86
C PRO A 9 -23.50 33.06 6.46
N ASP A 10 -22.23 33.30 6.14
CA ASP A 10 -21.60 32.80 4.92
C ASP A 10 -21.77 31.27 4.87
N ALA A 11 -22.56 30.82 3.89
CA ALA A 11 -23.08 29.48 3.71
C ALA A 11 -22.19 28.66 2.75
N ASP A 12 -20.89 28.62 2.98
CA ASP A 12 -19.91 27.91 2.15
C ASP A 12 -19.14 26.80 2.90
N ALA A 13 -19.75 26.17 3.91
CA ALA A 13 -19.08 25.19 4.78
C ALA A 13 -19.45 23.71 4.55
N ASP A 14 -20.33 23.34 3.60
CA ASP A 14 -20.88 21.97 3.53
C ASP A 14 -20.94 21.34 2.12
N ASP A 15 -19.91 21.55 1.28
CA ASP A 15 -19.74 20.76 0.03
C ASP A 15 -18.44 19.94 0.01
N SER A 16 -17.63 19.99 1.07
CA SER A 16 -16.43 19.14 1.18
C SER A 16 -16.73 17.70 1.62
N SER A 17 -17.96 17.45 2.10
CA SER A 17 -18.41 16.22 2.76
C SER A 17 -18.78 15.07 1.82
N ARG A 18 -18.59 15.22 0.49
CA ARG A 18 -18.99 14.20 -0.52
C ARG A 18 -17.89 13.75 -1.47
N ASP A 19 -16.67 14.25 -1.29
CA ASP A 19 -15.58 13.93 -2.18
C ASP A 19 -14.98 12.57 -1.74
N LEU A 20 -15.21 11.54 -2.55
CA LEU A 20 -14.86 10.15 -2.27
C LEU A 20 -13.65 9.75 -3.11
N LEU A 21 -12.59 9.28 -2.48
CA LEU A 21 -11.50 8.62 -3.18
C LEU A 21 -11.93 7.20 -3.57
N VAL A 22 -12.35 7.04 -4.82
CA VAL A 22 -12.72 5.74 -5.38
C VAL A 22 -11.47 5.03 -5.91
N VAL A 23 -11.01 4.02 -5.18
CA VAL A 23 -9.84 3.21 -5.59
C VAL A 23 -10.27 1.99 -6.39
N THR A 24 -11.30 1.30 -5.90
CA THR A 24 -11.96 0.16 -6.57
C THR A 24 -13.46 0.17 -6.22
N ALA A 25 -14.27 -0.64 -6.89
CA ALA A 25 -15.71 -0.73 -6.58
C ALA A 25 -16.03 -1.06 -5.11
N ARG A 26 -15.09 -1.68 -4.38
CA ARG A 26 -15.23 -2.08 -2.97
C ARG A 26 -14.46 -1.18 -2.00
N ILE A 27 -13.59 -0.30 -2.49
CA ILE A 27 -12.74 0.56 -1.65
C ILE A 27 -13.02 2.00 -2.07
N GLN A 28 -13.85 2.66 -1.28
CA GLN A 28 -14.20 4.06 -1.41
C GLN A 28 -13.90 4.70 -0.06
N ILE A 29 -13.00 5.67 -0.04
CA ILE A 29 -12.55 6.31 1.20
C ILE A 29 -13.00 7.78 1.16
N PRO A 30 -13.79 8.25 2.12
CA PRO A 30 -14.19 9.66 2.18
C PRO A 30 -12.97 10.56 2.42
N HIS A 31 -12.96 11.73 1.77
CA HIS A 31 -11.87 12.69 1.93
C HIS A 31 -11.73 13.22 3.36
N ASP A 32 -12.76 13.09 4.20
CA ASP A 32 -12.73 13.47 5.62
C ASP A 32 -11.75 12.64 6.45
N GLU A 33 -11.41 11.42 6.01
CA GLU A 33 -10.38 10.60 6.66
C GLU A 33 -8.95 11.10 6.36
N PHE A 34 -8.80 12.00 5.40
CA PHE A 34 -7.51 12.50 4.94
C PHE A 34 -7.19 13.86 5.55
N ALA A 35 -6.18 13.90 6.41
CA ALA A 35 -5.65 15.15 6.92
C ALA A 35 -4.58 15.69 5.95
N PHE A 36 -4.89 16.81 5.27
CA PHE A 36 -3.93 17.49 4.41
C PHE A 36 -3.20 18.60 5.15
N GLN A 37 -1.87 18.61 5.04
CA GLN A 37 -1.00 19.66 5.53
C GLN A 37 -0.20 20.24 4.37
N PHE A 38 -0.15 21.57 4.28
CA PHE A 38 0.58 22.26 3.22
C PHE A 38 1.83 22.91 3.79
N ALA A 39 2.94 22.71 3.09
CA ALA A 39 4.26 23.20 3.48
C ALA A 39 4.97 23.85 2.29
N ARG A 40 6.11 24.47 2.56
CA ARG A 40 6.99 25.00 1.53
C ARG A 40 7.78 23.84 0.91
N SER A 41 7.95 23.88 -0.40
CA SER A 41 8.72 22.86 -1.14
C SER A 41 10.21 23.03 -0.86
N SER A 42 10.96 21.93 -0.77
CA SER A 42 12.36 21.96 -0.30
C SER A 42 13.41 22.19 -1.41
N GLY A 43 13.05 22.89 -2.49
CA GLY A 43 13.91 23.10 -3.65
C GLY A 43 14.85 24.31 -3.55
N PRO A 44 15.97 24.33 -4.30
CA PRO A 44 16.88 25.47 -4.33
C PRO A 44 16.21 26.75 -4.84
N GLY A 45 16.06 27.70 -3.93
CA GLY A 45 15.97 29.16 -4.11
C GLY A 45 15.28 29.71 -5.35
N GLY A 46 14.00 30.05 -5.22
CA GLY A 46 13.28 30.99 -6.10
C GLY A 46 12.19 31.74 -5.33
N GLN A 47 11.79 32.92 -5.78
CA GLN A 47 10.78 33.74 -5.07
C GLN A 47 9.49 32.97 -4.78
N ASN A 48 9.06 32.11 -5.71
CA ASN A 48 7.84 31.31 -5.57
C ASN A 48 7.97 30.15 -4.57
N VAL A 49 9.14 29.50 -4.49
CA VAL A 49 9.40 28.39 -3.54
C VAL A 49 9.38 28.88 -2.11
N ASN A 50 9.92 30.08 -1.88
CA ASN A 50 9.89 30.71 -0.58
C ASN A 50 8.49 31.27 -0.28
N LYS A 51 7.72 31.77 -1.24
CA LYS A 51 6.45 32.44 -0.90
C LYS A 51 5.24 31.51 -0.81
N VAL A 52 5.20 30.40 -1.54
CA VAL A 52 3.98 29.59 -1.72
C VAL A 52 4.10 28.22 -1.06
N ASN A 53 3.11 27.87 -0.23
CA ASN A 53 2.94 26.55 0.39
C ASN A 53 2.45 25.52 -0.65
N SER A 54 3.30 25.22 -1.62
CA SER A 54 2.95 24.33 -2.73
C SER A 54 3.04 22.85 -2.37
N LYS A 55 3.92 22.44 -1.43
CA LYS A 55 4.06 21.03 -1.01
C LYS A 55 2.81 20.59 -0.26
N ALA A 56 2.19 19.50 -0.73
CA ALA A 56 1.06 18.87 -0.05
C ALA A 56 1.55 17.62 0.68
N THR A 57 1.14 17.47 1.94
CA THR A 57 1.39 16.29 2.76
C THR A 57 0.05 15.71 3.17
N LEU A 58 -0.19 14.46 2.81
CA LEU A 58 -1.36 13.69 3.16
C LEU A 58 -1.02 12.79 4.35
N ARG A 59 -1.71 12.97 5.47
CA ARG A 59 -1.67 12.07 6.61
C ARG A 59 -2.95 11.24 6.64
N TRP A 60 -2.79 9.93 6.76
CA TRP A 60 -3.91 8.99 6.78
C TRP A 60 -3.63 7.81 7.71
N ARG A 61 -4.65 7.28 8.37
CA ARG A 61 -4.54 6.13 9.28
C ARG A 61 -5.23 4.89 8.69
N PRO A 62 -4.50 4.05 7.93
CA PRO A 62 -5.08 2.86 7.28
C PRO A 62 -5.64 1.83 8.27
N LEU A 63 -5.13 1.79 9.50
CA LEU A 63 -5.53 0.81 10.51
C LEU A 63 -6.86 1.14 11.19
N GLU A 64 -7.16 2.42 11.34
CA GLU A 64 -8.38 2.93 12.00
C GLU A 64 -9.51 3.21 11.00
N SER A 65 -9.22 3.19 9.70
CA SER A 65 -10.20 3.47 8.64
C SER A 65 -11.30 2.39 8.59
N PRO A 66 -12.58 2.77 8.73
CA PRO A 66 -13.73 1.85 8.56
C PRO A 66 -13.97 1.49 7.10
N SER A 67 -13.45 2.30 6.18
CA SER A 67 -13.65 2.20 4.74
C SER A 67 -12.79 1.10 4.07
N LEU A 68 -11.84 0.50 4.81
CA LEU A 68 -10.99 -0.57 4.32
C LEU A 68 -11.45 -1.96 4.78
N PRO A 69 -11.59 -2.92 3.85
CA PRO A 69 -11.72 -4.32 4.21
C PRO A 69 -10.51 -4.80 5.02
N ASP A 70 -10.76 -5.59 6.07
CA ASP A 70 -9.75 -6.15 6.99
C ASP A 70 -8.57 -6.80 6.27
N ASP A 71 -8.87 -7.59 5.23
CA ASP A 71 -7.90 -8.26 4.36
C ASP A 71 -6.93 -7.27 3.70
N VAL A 72 -7.44 -6.16 3.20
CA VAL A 72 -6.65 -5.10 2.54
C VAL A 72 -5.85 -4.35 3.59
N ARG A 73 -6.46 -4.03 4.73
CA ARG A 73 -5.80 -3.36 5.86
C ARG A 73 -4.59 -4.14 6.38
N GLN A 74 -4.74 -5.45 6.60
CA GLN A 74 -3.64 -6.30 7.04
C GLN A 74 -2.52 -6.39 5.99
N ARG A 75 -2.88 -6.58 4.72
CA ARG A 75 -1.89 -6.60 3.63
C ARG A 75 -1.18 -5.26 3.49
N PHE A 76 -1.88 -4.15 3.68
CA PHE A 76 -1.31 -2.80 3.64
C PHE A 76 -0.28 -2.63 4.75
N ALA A 77 -0.65 -3.00 5.98
CA ALA A 77 0.21 -2.92 7.15
C ALA A 77 1.50 -3.73 6.98
N VAL A 78 1.42 -4.95 6.43
CA VAL A 78 2.61 -5.78 6.17
C VAL A 78 3.45 -5.21 5.03
N ARG A 79 2.83 -4.80 3.92
CA ARG A 79 3.55 -4.36 2.70
C ARG A 79 4.24 -3.01 2.88
N PHE A 80 3.62 -2.11 3.64
CA PHE A 80 4.07 -0.74 3.86
C PHE A 80 4.50 -0.48 5.30
N ALA A 81 4.83 -1.52 6.08
CA ALA A 81 5.31 -1.41 7.45
C ALA A 81 6.43 -0.37 7.63
N SER A 82 7.36 -0.30 6.68
CA SER A 82 8.48 0.67 6.71
C SER A 82 8.09 2.12 6.42
N LYS A 83 6.89 2.36 5.89
CA LYS A 83 6.36 3.70 5.60
C LYS A 83 5.39 4.21 6.67
N LEU A 84 4.96 3.34 7.58
CA LEU A 84 4.10 3.71 8.69
C LEU A 84 4.92 4.32 9.82
N LEU A 85 4.37 5.37 10.43
CA LEU A 85 4.88 5.91 11.68
C LEU A 85 4.55 4.98 12.86
N THR A 86 5.15 5.27 14.00
CA THR A 86 4.91 4.54 15.27
C THR A 86 3.43 4.56 15.68
N ASP A 87 2.68 5.59 15.31
CA ASP A 87 1.24 5.71 15.57
C ASP A 87 0.37 4.99 14.52
N GLY A 88 0.98 4.26 13.57
CA GLY A 88 0.26 3.61 12.48
C GLY A 88 -0.26 4.56 11.41
N SER A 89 0.14 5.84 11.44
CA SER A 89 -0.20 6.80 10.39
C SER A 89 0.77 6.72 9.21
N LEU A 90 0.23 6.94 8.02
CA LEU A 90 0.96 7.05 6.76
C LEU A 90 1.09 8.53 6.41
N LEU A 91 2.31 8.98 6.13
CA LEU A 91 2.56 10.30 5.54
C LEU A 91 3.01 10.14 4.09
N ILE A 92 2.31 10.84 3.19
CA ILE A 92 2.64 10.94 1.77
C ILE A 92 2.87 12.42 1.44
N SER A 93 4.03 12.77 0.90
CA SER A 93 4.34 14.14 0.52
C SER A 93 4.56 14.29 -0.97
N CYS A 94 3.94 15.30 -1.58
CA CYS A 94 3.99 15.58 -3.01
C CYS A 94 4.36 17.04 -3.26
N GLU A 95 5.40 17.26 -4.06
CA GLU A 95 5.90 18.59 -4.42
C GLU A 95 6.31 18.68 -5.90
N LYS A 96 5.66 17.90 -6.77
CA LYS A 96 5.99 17.81 -8.21
C LYS A 96 5.61 19.08 -8.99
N SER A 97 4.57 19.79 -8.55
CA SER A 97 4.02 20.96 -9.22
C SER A 97 4.17 22.22 -8.38
N ARG A 98 4.11 23.38 -9.04
CA ARG A 98 3.99 24.70 -8.38
C ARG A 98 2.59 24.94 -7.78
N SER A 99 1.59 24.15 -8.18
CA SER A 99 0.21 24.28 -7.71
C SER A 99 -0.07 23.34 -6.55
N GLN A 100 -0.59 23.89 -5.45
CA GLN A 100 -1.02 23.15 -4.26
C GLN A 100 -2.11 22.11 -4.59
N LEU A 101 -3.07 22.47 -5.45
CA LEU A 101 -4.15 21.56 -5.86
C LEU A 101 -3.62 20.36 -6.64
N LEU A 102 -2.69 20.59 -7.58
CA LEU A 102 -2.07 19.50 -8.33
C LEU A 102 -1.24 18.57 -7.43
N ASN A 103 -0.58 19.12 -6.42
CA ASN A 103 0.14 18.30 -5.44
C ASN A 103 -0.80 17.51 -4.52
N ARG A 104 -1.95 18.08 -4.13
CA ARG A 104 -3.01 17.35 -3.40
C ARG A 104 -3.50 16.14 -4.20
N ILE A 105 -3.86 16.36 -5.47
CA ILE A 105 -4.30 15.29 -6.38
C ILE A 105 -3.20 14.24 -6.54
N GLY A 106 -1.95 14.64 -6.75
CA GLY A 106 -0.83 13.70 -6.88
C GLY A 106 -0.63 12.81 -5.64
N CYS A 107 -0.90 13.32 -4.44
CA CYS A 107 -0.85 12.53 -3.21
C CYS A 107 -2.00 11.52 -3.11
N LEU A 108 -3.21 11.91 -3.52
CA LEU A 108 -4.35 11.01 -3.63
C LEU A 108 -4.12 9.91 -4.67
N GLU A 109 -3.57 10.25 -5.83
CA GLU A 109 -3.22 9.29 -6.89
C GLU A 109 -2.16 8.29 -6.41
N GLN A 110 -1.14 8.77 -5.69
CA GLN A 110 -0.10 7.89 -5.13
C GLN A 110 -0.68 6.94 -4.09
N LEU A 111 -1.54 7.44 -3.21
CA LEU A 111 -2.27 6.62 -2.24
C LEU A 111 -3.14 5.57 -2.95
N ALA A 112 -3.92 5.99 -3.95
CA ALA A 112 -4.78 5.10 -4.73
C ALA A 112 -3.96 4.00 -5.44
N GLY A 113 -2.77 4.33 -5.96
CA GLY A 113 -1.84 3.36 -6.54
C GLY A 113 -1.43 2.28 -5.53
N TRP A 114 -1.00 2.68 -4.34
CA TRP A 114 -0.63 1.74 -3.27
C TRP A 114 -1.80 0.88 -2.81
N LEU A 115 -2.99 1.47 -2.70
CA LEU A 115 -4.20 0.73 -2.35
C LEU A 115 -4.60 -0.27 -3.45
N LYS A 116 -4.45 0.08 -4.73
CA LYS A 116 -4.66 -0.86 -5.85
C LYS A 116 -3.70 -2.04 -5.79
N GLU A 117 -2.43 -1.80 -5.52
CA GLU A 117 -1.43 -2.87 -5.40
C GLU A 117 -1.79 -3.87 -4.28
N VAL A 118 -2.27 -3.36 -3.14
CA VAL A 118 -2.64 -4.18 -1.98
C VAL A 118 -4.02 -4.82 -2.13
N ALA A 119 -4.92 -4.19 -2.90
CA ALA A 119 -6.23 -4.75 -3.23
C ALA A 119 -6.09 -6.05 -4.04
N VAL A 120 -5.03 -6.19 -4.85
CA VAL A 120 -4.74 -7.43 -5.58
C VAL A 120 -4.27 -8.51 -4.58
N ALA A 121 -5.14 -9.49 -4.34
CA ALA A 121 -4.81 -10.60 -3.45
C ALA A 121 -3.66 -11.46 -4.05
N PRO A 122 -2.61 -11.79 -3.27
CA PRO A 122 -1.54 -12.64 -3.75
C PRO A 122 -2.08 -14.03 -4.08
N LYS A 123 -1.78 -14.53 -5.28
CA LYS A 123 -2.20 -15.85 -5.72
C LYS A 123 -1.59 -16.92 -4.83
N LYS A 124 -2.42 -17.72 -4.16
CA LYS A 124 -1.96 -18.84 -3.32
C LYS A 124 -1.13 -19.82 -4.16
N ARG A 125 0.15 -19.99 -3.79
CA ARG A 125 1.01 -21.01 -4.39
C ARG A 125 0.55 -22.39 -3.92
N ARG A 126 0.22 -23.27 -4.87
CA ARG A 126 0.01 -24.70 -4.58
C ARG A 126 1.37 -25.39 -4.64
N PRO A 127 1.80 -26.13 -3.60
CA PRO A 127 3.07 -26.83 -3.63
C PRO A 127 3.07 -27.84 -4.77
N THR A 128 4.15 -27.86 -5.56
CA THR A 128 4.30 -28.83 -6.64
C THR A 128 4.70 -30.18 -6.04
N LYS A 129 4.07 -31.26 -6.51
CA LYS A 129 4.51 -32.62 -6.17
C LYS A 129 5.88 -32.90 -6.83
N PRO A 130 6.76 -33.72 -6.22
CA PRO A 130 7.99 -34.16 -6.88
C PRO A 130 7.71 -34.75 -8.25
N THR A 131 8.52 -34.38 -9.24
CA THR A 131 8.33 -34.82 -10.63
C THR A 131 8.48 -36.34 -10.74
N ARG A 132 7.83 -36.95 -11.74
CA ARG A 132 7.96 -38.39 -12.00
C ARG A 132 9.43 -38.78 -12.24
N GLY A 133 10.18 -37.95 -12.97
CA GLY A 133 11.61 -38.15 -13.22
C GLY A 133 12.46 -38.14 -11.93
N SER A 134 12.18 -37.24 -10.99
CA SER A 134 12.83 -37.22 -9.67
C SER A 134 12.56 -38.51 -8.90
N LYS A 135 11.33 -39.02 -8.94
CA LYS A 135 10.97 -40.31 -8.31
C LYS A 135 11.71 -41.49 -8.94
N THR A 136 11.76 -41.55 -10.27
CA THR A 136 12.45 -42.62 -11.00
C THR A 136 13.95 -42.60 -10.72
N ARG A 137 14.60 -41.42 -10.76
CA ARG A 137 16.03 -41.27 -10.46
C ARG A 137 16.35 -41.74 -9.04
N ARG A 138 15.57 -41.31 -8.04
CA ARG A 138 15.72 -41.77 -6.66
C ARG A 138 15.64 -43.30 -6.53
N LEU A 139 14.70 -43.94 -7.22
CA LEU A 139 14.57 -45.41 -7.20
C LEU A 139 15.76 -46.10 -7.87
N ASN A 140 16.24 -45.57 -8.99
CA ASN A 140 17.40 -46.10 -9.70
C ASN A 140 18.68 -45.94 -8.88
N ASP A 141 18.89 -44.78 -8.25
CA ASP A 141 20.04 -44.53 -7.39
C ASP A 141 20.02 -45.44 -6.15
N LYS A 142 18.83 -45.67 -5.58
CA LYS A 142 18.64 -46.65 -4.49
C LYS A 142 19.02 -48.07 -4.93
N ARG A 143 18.62 -48.50 -6.13
CA ARG A 143 18.99 -49.81 -6.70
C ARG A 143 20.51 -49.91 -6.93
N ARG A 144 21.12 -48.92 -7.57
CA ARG A 144 22.57 -48.88 -7.78
C ARG A 144 23.36 -48.97 -6.47
N HIS A 145 22.90 -48.26 -5.43
CA HIS A 145 23.51 -48.34 -4.11
C HIS A 145 23.35 -49.72 -3.46
N SER A 146 22.18 -50.36 -3.56
CA SER A 146 22.02 -51.71 -3.02
C SER A 146 22.89 -52.73 -3.76
N ASP A 147 22.98 -52.62 -5.09
CA ASP A 147 23.80 -53.51 -5.91
C ASP A 147 25.29 -53.33 -5.57
N THR A 148 25.75 -52.09 -5.44
CA THR A 148 27.12 -51.77 -5.02
C THR A 148 27.42 -52.31 -3.62
N LYS A 149 26.47 -52.22 -2.68
CA LYS A 149 26.63 -52.80 -1.34
C LYS A 149 26.69 -54.32 -1.36
N ARG A 150 25.86 -54.98 -2.18
CA ARG A 150 25.85 -56.45 -2.32
C ARG A 150 27.18 -56.96 -2.89
N MET A 151 27.70 -56.29 -3.93
CA MET A 151 29.00 -56.65 -4.52
C MET A 151 30.20 -56.40 -3.58
N ARG A 152 30.02 -55.58 -2.54
CA ARG A 152 31.03 -55.35 -1.50
C ARG A 152 30.91 -56.29 -0.30
N GLY A 153 29.85 -57.09 -0.20
CA GLY A 153 29.75 -58.11 0.83
C GLY A 153 30.85 -59.15 0.64
N SER A 154 31.46 -59.61 1.73
CA SER A 154 32.45 -60.69 1.69
C SER A 154 31.86 -61.90 0.96
N PRO A 155 32.68 -62.64 0.17
CA PRO A 155 32.24 -63.91 -0.39
C PRO A 155 31.71 -64.80 0.74
N SER A 156 30.58 -65.45 0.51
CA SER A 156 30.13 -66.52 1.41
C SER A 156 31.19 -67.61 1.41
N ASP A 157 31.82 -67.85 2.57
CA ASP A 157 32.67 -69.01 2.81
C ASP A 157 31.80 -70.26 2.69
N ASP A 158 31.92 -70.99 1.58
CA ASP A 158 31.41 -72.34 1.37
C ASP A 158 32.48 -73.15 0.62
#